data_AF-A0A6G2K948-F1
#
_entry.id   AF-A0A6G2K948-F1
#
_cell.length_a   1.000
_cell.length_b   1.000
_cell.length_c   1.000
_cell.angle_alpha   90.00
_cell.angle_beta   90.00
_cell.angle_gamma   90.00
#
_symmetry.space_group_name_H-M   'P 1'
#
loop_
_entity.id
_entity.type
_entity.pdbx_description
1 polymer ?
#
loop_
_entity_poly.entity_id
_entity_poly.type
_entity_poly.pdbx_seq_one_letter_code
_entity_poly.pdbx_strand_id
1 'polypeptide(L)'
;MQQKYEVRSGRNKYHLIPYVGNKSGFSGIFDELIPSGVVDGRQIVDVFGGSGAFAIYCCFRFGSDGVVYNDNNPVLYNFMKAVRDDVSGLISEYKKHQECSSPTYYTNMRTSSLAEGTIGAGRFMYLAKNAFSGKIRFNNKNQFNTPMRKGTKCPSIQEERIHAISDAISSMKIQCVDFENFADVRGAFLYLDPPYMNNTNWHYNGVPSLESFAGFVHAITSYNHVMISEQNEPAAIGIPDEYTVHRVALRRSLQYTTQKDSREIIAINYSVSK
;
A
#
# COMPACT_ATOMS: atom_id res chain seq x y z
N MET A 1 -0.04 2.98 -30.51
CA MET A 1 -0.91 2.02 -29.81
C MET A 1 -0.62 2.10 -28.32
N GLN A 2 -1.59 2.48 -27.48
CA GLN A 2 -1.41 2.41 -26.02
C GLN A 2 -1.31 0.95 -25.59
N GLN A 3 -0.24 0.61 -24.87
CA GLN A 3 -0.06 -0.71 -24.29
C GLN A 3 -1.12 -0.90 -23.20
N LYS A 4 -1.95 -1.93 -23.34
CA LYS A 4 -2.99 -2.27 -22.35
C LYS A 4 -2.44 -3.33 -21.42
N TYR A 5 -2.40 -3.03 -20.13
CA TYR A 5 -2.03 -3.99 -19.10
C TYR A 5 -3.26 -4.71 -18.55
N GLU A 6 -3.12 -6.00 -18.24
CA GLU A 6 -4.14 -6.78 -17.53
C GLU A 6 -3.60 -7.27 -16.19
N VAL A 7 -4.31 -6.94 -15.10
CA VAL A 7 -3.98 -7.42 -13.76
C VAL A 7 -4.69 -8.75 -13.49
N ARG A 8 -3.91 -9.80 -13.19
CA ARG A 8 -4.45 -11.08 -12.73
C ARG A 8 -4.66 -11.04 -11.22
N SER A 9 -5.90 -11.27 -10.77
CA SER A 9 -6.22 -11.32 -9.34
C SER A 9 -5.73 -12.64 -8.72
N GLY A 10 -4.81 -12.57 -7.77
CA GLY A 10 -4.35 -13.72 -6.98
C GLY A 10 -3.58 -13.26 -5.74
N ARG A 11 -3.64 -14.04 -4.64
CA ARG A 11 -2.72 -13.82 -3.51
C ARG A 11 -1.32 -14.18 -3.98
N ASN A 12 -0.45 -13.19 -4.07
CA ASN A 12 0.94 -13.39 -4.46
C ASN A 12 1.89 -13.19 -3.27
N LYS A 13 3.18 -13.39 -3.52
CA LYS A 13 4.22 -13.35 -2.47
C LYS A 13 4.38 -11.98 -1.78
N TYR A 14 3.82 -10.91 -2.33
CA TYR A 14 3.91 -9.54 -1.77
C TYR A 14 2.71 -9.17 -0.88
N HIS A 15 1.76 -10.09 -0.68
CA HIS A 15 0.51 -9.81 0.03
C HIS A 15 0.56 -10.22 1.52
N LEU A 16 0.62 -9.23 2.41
CA LEU A 16 0.56 -9.42 3.87
C LEU A 16 -0.87 -9.49 4.42
N ILE A 17 -1.64 -8.44 4.15
CA ILE A 17 -2.99 -8.21 4.67
C ILE A 17 -3.93 -7.76 3.54
N PRO A 18 -5.22 -8.07 3.63
CA PRO A 18 -6.18 -7.50 2.69
C PRO A 18 -6.23 -5.98 2.91
N TYR A 19 -6.13 -5.22 1.83
CA TYR A 19 -6.11 -3.76 1.84
C TYR A 19 -6.72 -3.26 0.53
N VAL A 20 -7.58 -2.25 0.62
CA VAL A 20 -8.18 -1.64 -0.57
C VAL A 20 -7.11 -0.77 -1.24
N GLY A 21 -6.96 -0.91 -2.56
CA GLY A 21 -5.87 -0.29 -3.32
C GLY A 21 -4.59 -1.13 -3.41
N ASN A 22 -4.51 -2.29 -2.74
CA ASN A 22 -3.31 -3.14 -2.76
C ASN A 22 -2.80 -3.45 -4.18
N LYS A 23 -1.54 -3.09 -4.44
CA LYS A 23 -0.86 -3.20 -5.74
C LYS A 23 -0.04 -4.47 -5.93
N SER A 24 -0.26 -5.51 -5.12
CA SER A 24 0.52 -6.73 -5.25
C SER A 24 0.34 -7.33 -6.65
N GLY A 25 -0.86 -7.26 -7.23
CA GLY A 25 -1.14 -7.77 -8.57
C GLY A 25 -0.47 -7.01 -9.72
N PHE A 26 0.18 -5.86 -9.44
CA PHE A 26 0.80 -5.00 -10.45
C PHE A 26 2.25 -5.40 -10.74
N SER A 27 2.79 -6.45 -10.11
CA SER A 27 4.20 -6.82 -10.25
C SER A 27 4.67 -6.95 -11.70
N GLY A 28 3.87 -7.54 -12.60
CA GLY A 28 4.22 -7.62 -14.02
C GLY A 28 4.22 -6.28 -14.74
N ILE A 29 3.38 -5.34 -14.30
CA ILE A 29 3.37 -3.96 -14.82
C ILE A 29 4.60 -3.21 -14.31
N PHE A 30 4.93 -3.37 -13.02
CA PHE A 30 6.16 -2.82 -12.44
C PHE A 30 7.40 -3.41 -13.09
N ASP A 31 7.38 -4.69 -13.47
CA ASP A 31 8.50 -5.34 -14.14
C ASP A 31 8.85 -4.67 -15.48
N GLU A 32 7.83 -4.19 -16.20
CA GLU A 32 7.96 -3.46 -17.46
C GLU A 32 8.26 -1.98 -17.26
N LEU A 33 7.56 -1.31 -16.33
CA LEU A 33 7.65 0.16 -16.15
C LEU A 33 8.76 0.60 -15.18
N ILE A 34 9.41 -0.35 -14.50
CA ILE A 34 10.52 -0.11 -13.57
C ILE A 34 11.68 -1.08 -13.93
N PRO A 35 12.30 -0.90 -15.11
CA PRO A 35 13.57 -1.57 -15.39
C PRO A 35 14.66 -1.05 -14.47
N SER A 36 15.70 -1.85 -14.19
CA SER A 36 16.72 -1.51 -13.17
C SER A 36 17.37 -0.14 -13.39
N GLY A 37 17.60 0.29 -14.63
CA GLY A 37 18.19 1.60 -14.93
C GLY A 37 17.35 2.81 -14.49
N VAL A 38 16.04 2.65 -14.30
CA VAL A 38 15.15 3.71 -13.79
C VAL A 38 15.36 3.94 -12.29
N VAL A 39 15.79 2.92 -11.54
CA VAL A 39 16.00 2.98 -10.08
C VAL A 39 17.46 2.87 -9.67
N ASP A 40 18.37 2.63 -10.63
CA ASP A 40 19.80 2.45 -10.37
C ASP A 40 20.40 3.66 -9.64
N GLY A 41 21.11 3.39 -8.55
CA GLY A 41 21.70 4.41 -7.67
C GLY A 41 20.71 5.34 -6.95
N ARG A 42 19.40 5.08 -7.02
CA ARG A 42 18.36 5.94 -6.45
C ARG A 42 17.74 5.31 -5.21
N GLN A 43 17.33 6.16 -4.27
CA GLN A 43 16.40 5.73 -3.22
C GLN A 43 15.02 5.47 -3.84
N ILE A 44 14.38 4.37 -3.48
CA ILE A 44 13.01 4.03 -3.89
C ILE A 44 12.08 4.36 -2.72
N VAL A 45 11.14 5.28 -2.93
CA VAL A 45 10.23 5.76 -1.89
C VAL A 45 8.79 5.41 -2.24
N ASP A 46 8.17 4.57 -1.42
CA ASP A 46 6.73 4.28 -1.41
C ASP A 46 6.04 5.30 -0.48
N VAL A 47 5.53 6.39 -1.07
CA VAL A 47 5.06 7.57 -0.30
C VAL A 47 3.73 7.29 0.42
N PHE A 48 2.86 6.49 -0.20
CA PHE A 48 1.53 6.11 0.29
C PHE A 48 1.46 4.58 0.45
N GLY A 49 2.28 4.06 1.36
CA GLY A 49 2.64 2.64 1.40
C GLY A 49 1.46 1.69 1.63
N GLY A 50 0.44 2.08 2.39
CA GLY A 50 -0.72 1.25 2.64
C GLY A 50 -0.33 -0.15 3.15
N SER A 51 -0.72 -1.19 2.42
CA SER A 51 -0.32 -2.59 2.71
C SER A 51 1.16 -2.93 2.51
N GLY A 52 1.95 -2.03 1.92
CA GLY A 52 3.37 -2.19 1.60
C GLY A 52 3.66 -3.04 0.36
N ALA A 53 2.63 -3.37 -0.43
CA ALA A 53 2.79 -4.29 -1.55
C ALA A 53 3.85 -3.83 -2.58
N PHE A 54 3.93 -2.53 -2.85
CA PHE A 54 4.93 -1.94 -3.74
C PHE A 54 6.32 -1.97 -3.11
N ALA A 55 6.49 -1.41 -1.90
CA ALA A 55 7.77 -1.47 -1.19
C ALA A 55 8.33 -2.90 -1.03
N ILE A 56 7.48 -3.87 -0.69
CA ILE A 56 7.86 -5.30 -0.59
C ILE A 56 8.28 -5.82 -1.97
N TYR A 57 7.54 -5.52 -3.04
CA TYR A 57 7.93 -5.87 -4.40
C TYR A 57 9.33 -5.34 -4.74
N CYS A 58 9.61 -4.07 -4.43
CA CYS A 58 10.91 -3.45 -4.65
C CYS A 58 12.01 -4.15 -3.85
N CYS A 59 11.78 -4.48 -2.58
CA CYS A 59 12.74 -5.21 -1.76
C CYS A 59 13.11 -6.57 -2.36
N PHE A 60 12.13 -7.32 -2.87
CA PHE A 60 12.39 -8.61 -3.54
C PHE A 60 13.12 -8.48 -4.88
N ARG A 61 12.96 -7.36 -5.59
CA ARG A 61 13.47 -7.18 -6.95
C ARG A 61 14.82 -6.47 -6.99
N PHE A 62 15.01 -5.47 -6.14
CA PHE A 62 16.15 -4.56 -6.17
C PHE A 62 17.00 -4.61 -4.88
N GLY A 63 16.57 -5.37 -3.87
CA GLY A 63 17.14 -5.32 -2.52
C GLY A 63 16.42 -4.28 -1.64
N SER A 64 16.50 -4.44 -0.32
CA SER A 64 15.85 -3.53 0.63
C SER A 64 16.71 -2.33 1.03
N ASP A 65 18.01 -2.37 0.75
CA ASP A 65 18.90 -1.22 0.93
C ASP A 65 18.47 -0.08 0.00
N GLY A 66 18.14 1.07 0.57
CA GLY A 66 17.65 2.22 -0.19
C GLY A 66 16.15 2.18 -0.53
N VAL A 67 15.38 1.22 -0.03
CA VAL A 67 13.91 1.25 -0.09
C VAL A 67 13.34 1.93 1.15
N VAL A 68 12.40 2.84 0.95
CA VAL A 68 11.67 3.57 1.99
C VAL A 68 10.18 3.28 1.86
N TYR A 69 9.59 2.74 2.91
CA TYR A 69 8.14 2.67 3.09
C TYR A 69 7.69 3.86 3.96
N ASN A 70 6.67 4.59 3.51
CA ASN A 70 6.00 5.62 4.30
C ASN A 70 4.49 5.41 4.32
N ASP A 71 3.85 5.63 5.46
CA ASP A 71 2.40 5.83 5.53
C ASP A 71 2.08 6.76 6.70
N ASN A 72 1.13 7.69 6.53
CA ASN A 72 0.77 8.64 7.58
C ASN A 72 -0.07 7.99 8.70
N ASN A 73 -0.48 6.72 8.54
CA ASN A 73 -1.20 5.98 9.56
C ASN A 73 -0.24 5.26 10.52
N PRO A 74 -0.21 5.63 11.81
CA PRO A 74 0.71 5.05 12.78
C PRO A 74 0.47 3.54 13.01
N VAL A 75 -0.73 3.03 12.73
CA VAL A 75 -1.03 1.58 12.82
C VAL A 75 -0.34 0.80 11.71
N LEU A 76 -0.33 1.34 10.48
CA LEU A 76 0.35 0.71 9.35
C LEU A 76 1.87 0.79 9.49
N TYR A 77 2.38 1.93 9.95
CA TYR A 77 3.79 2.09 10.34
C TYR A 77 4.21 1.04 11.38
N ASN A 78 3.46 0.92 12.49
CA ASN A 78 3.78 -0.04 13.54
C ASN A 78 3.70 -1.49 13.04
N PHE A 79 2.70 -1.80 12.20
CA PHE A 79 2.57 -3.12 11.60
C PHE A 79 3.76 -3.46 10.71
N MET A 80 4.16 -2.56 9.80
CA MET A 80 5.31 -2.80 8.91
C MET A 80 6.60 -2.95 9.71
N LYS A 81 6.78 -2.16 10.78
CA LYS A 81 7.91 -2.33 11.71
C LYS A 81 7.91 -3.69 12.37
N ALA A 82 6.79 -4.15 12.91
CA ALA A 82 6.72 -5.47 13.53
C ALA A 82 6.99 -6.60 12.53
N VAL A 83 6.54 -6.46 11.27
CA VAL A 83 6.87 -7.43 10.21
C VAL A 83 8.38 -7.50 9.96
N ARG A 84 9.10 -6.37 10.02
CA ARG A 84 10.56 -6.33 9.80
C ARG A 84 11.36 -6.74 11.05
N ASP A 85 10.96 -6.24 12.22
CA ASP A 85 11.77 -6.24 13.44
C ASP A 85 11.48 -7.45 14.35
N ASP A 86 10.25 -7.99 14.34
CA ASP A 86 9.81 -9.07 15.24
C ASP A 86 8.69 -9.92 14.61
N VAL A 87 9.00 -10.53 13.46
CA VAL A 87 8.03 -11.34 12.71
C VAL A 87 7.51 -12.55 13.50
N SER A 88 8.37 -13.17 14.32
CA SER A 88 8.01 -14.32 15.15
C SER A 88 7.04 -13.92 16.25
N GLY A 89 7.29 -12.80 16.93
CA GLY A 89 6.37 -12.24 17.92
C GLY A 89 5.04 -11.81 17.29
N LEU A 90 5.07 -11.22 16.09
CA LEU A 90 3.88 -10.83 15.34
C LEU A 90 2.99 -12.04 15.02
N ILE A 91 3.60 -13.13 14.53
CA ILE A 91 2.90 -14.39 14.24
C ILE A 91 2.32 -14.99 15.53
N SER A 92 3.07 -14.98 16.63
CA SER A 92 2.60 -15.46 17.94
C SER A 92 1.37 -14.69 18.43
N GLU A 93 1.42 -13.35 18.42
CA GLU A 93 0.28 -12.52 18.84
C GLU A 93 -0.94 -12.72 17.92
N TYR A 94 -0.73 -12.90 16.62
CA TYR A 94 -1.81 -13.26 15.70
C TYR A 94 -2.50 -14.58 16.09
N LYS A 95 -1.71 -15.64 16.37
CA LYS A 95 -2.23 -16.97 16.75
C LYS A 95 -3.04 -16.91 18.04
N LYS A 96 -2.55 -16.20 19.04
CA LYS A 96 -3.27 -15.95 20.31
C LYS A 96 -4.65 -15.33 20.07
N HIS A 97 -4.74 -14.30 19.23
CA HIS A 97 -6.02 -13.69 18.90
C HIS A 97 -6.91 -14.58 18.01
N GLN A 98 -6.30 -15.40 17.16
CA GLN A 98 -7.00 -16.37 16.33
C GLN A 98 -7.72 -17.43 17.17
N GLU A 99 -7.08 -17.93 18.25
CA GLU A 99 -7.64 -18.92 19.16
C GLU A 99 -8.85 -18.39 19.95
N CYS A 100 -8.79 -17.14 20.41
CA CYS A 100 -9.88 -16.50 21.16
C CYS A 100 -10.99 -15.91 20.28
N SER A 101 -10.88 -16.04 18.95
CA SER A 101 -11.67 -15.27 18.00
C SER A 101 -13.17 -15.56 18.10
N SER A 102 -13.95 -14.54 18.42
CA SER A 102 -15.42 -14.53 18.37
C SER A 102 -15.92 -13.14 17.95
N PRO A 103 -17.19 -12.97 17.55
CA PRO A 103 -17.74 -11.64 17.25
C PRO A 103 -17.58 -10.64 18.40
N THR A 104 -17.79 -11.08 19.64
CA THR A 104 -17.60 -10.25 20.84
C THR A 104 -16.12 -9.90 21.03
N TYR A 105 -15.23 -10.88 20.91
CA TYR A 105 -13.78 -10.66 21.01
C TYR A 105 -13.28 -9.67 19.96
N TYR A 106 -13.70 -9.82 18.71
CA TYR A 106 -13.36 -8.90 17.62
C TYR A 106 -13.83 -7.47 17.91
N THR A 107 -15.07 -7.33 18.38
CA THR A 107 -15.65 -6.01 18.70
C THR A 107 -14.86 -5.32 19.82
N ASN A 108 -14.49 -6.06 20.87
CA ASN A 108 -13.66 -5.54 21.95
C ASN A 108 -12.24 -5.22 21.48
N MET A 109 -11.67 -6.06 20.60
CA MET A 109 -10.30 -5.86 20.11
C MET A 109 -10.15 -4.56 19.29
N ARG A 110 -11.22 -4.11 18.62
CA ARG A 110 -11.21 -2.86 17.86
C ARG A 110 -10.96 -1.59 18.69
N THR A 111 -11.20 -1.65 20.00
CA THR A 111 -10.97 -0.51 20.89
C THR A 111 -9.58 -0.54 21.54
N SER A 112 -8.79 -1.58 21.29
CA SER A 112 -7.43 -1.73 21.80
C SER A 112 -6.42 -0.84 21.05
N SER A 113 -5.30 -0.54 21.70
CA SER A 113 -4.14 0.08 21.03
C SER A 113 -3.59 -0.86 19.94
N LEU A 114 -3.43 -0.32 18.73
CA LEU A 114 -2.95 -1.01 17.53
C LEU A 114 -1.58 -0.46 17.04
N ALA A 115 -1.21 0.74 17.46
CA ALA A 115 -0.03 1.45 16.97
C ALA A 115 1.23 1.23 17.82
N GLU A 116 1.17 0.37 18.85
CA GLU A 116 2.23 0.22 19.84
C GLU A 116 2.82 -1.20 19.84
N GLY A 117 4.04 -1.31 19.29
CA GLY A 117 4.86 -2.52 19.33
C GLY A 117 4.25 -3.74 18.65
N THR A 118 4.91 -4.88 18.81
CA THR A 118 4.48 -6.17 18.23
C THR A 118 3.08 -6.57 18.69
N ILE A 119 2.71 -6.27 19.94
CA ILE A 119 1.37 -6.55 20.48
C ILE A 119 0.31 -5.77 19.68
N GLY A 120 0.49 -4.46 19.50
CA GLY A 120 -0.42 -3.64 18.69
C GLY A 120 -0.51 -4.13 17.24
N ALA A 121 0.62 -4.49 16.65
CA ALA A 121 0.69 -5.01 15.29
C ALA A 121 -0.02 -6.37 15.13
N GLY A 122 0.10 -7.27 16.10
CA GLY A 122 -0.60 -8.57 16.12
C GLY A 122 -2.12 -8.41 16.22
N ARG A 123 -2.59 -7.49 17.08
CA ARG A 123 -4.00 -7.10 17.17
C ARG A 123 -4.52 -6.56 15.83
N PHE A 124 -3.76 -5.65 15.21
CA PHE A 124 -4.12 -5.11 13.90
C PHE A 124 -4.18 -6.20 12.83
N MET A 125 -3.17 -7.07 12.75
CA MET A 125 -3.13 -8.17 11.79
C MET A 125 -4.33 -9.11 11.96
N TYR A 126 -4.71 -9.41 13.20
CA TYR A 126 -5.94 -10.15 13.52
C TYR A 126 -7.18 -9.44 13.00
N LEU A 127 -7.35 -8.15 13.32
CA LEU A 127 -8.50 -7.34 12.91
C LEU A 127 -8.60 -7.23 11.38
N ALA A 128 -7.48 -6.95 10.71
CA ALA A 128 -7.35 -6.81 9.27
C ALA A 128 -7.75 -8.09 8.53
N LYS A 129 -7.22 -9.24 8.95
CA LYS A 129 -7.58 -10.53 8.35
C LYS A 129 -9.04 -10.92 8.66
N ASN A 130 -9.58 -10.45 9.79
CA ASN A 130 -10.98 -10.67 10.19
C ASN A 130 -11.99 -9.62 9.72
N ALA A 131 -11.54 -8.62 8.97
CA ALA A 131 -12.37 -7.55 8.45
C ALA A 131 -13.36 -8.04 7.39
N PHE A 132 -14.58 -7.51 7.44
CA PHE A 132 -15.59 -7.71 6.41
C PHE A 132 -15.06 -7.29 5.04
N SER A 133 -15.17 -8.20 4.05
CA SER A 133 -14.63 -8.04 2.70
C SER A 133 -13.12 -7.73 2.64
N GLY A 134 -12.36 -7.94 3.73
CA GLY A 134 -10.93 -7.60 3.79
C GLY A 134 -10.65 -6.09 3.72
N LYS A 135 -11.65 -5.25 4.01
CA LYS A 135 -11.51 -3.80 3.89
C LYS A 135 -10.97 -3.23 5.20
N ILE A 136 -9.81 -2.59 5.16
CA ILE A 136 -9.28 -1.87 6.33
C ILE A 136 -9.80 -0.45 6.27
N ARG A 137 -10.45 -0.01 7.34
CA ARG A 137 -10.97 1.35 7.50
C ARG A 137 -10.59 1.88 8.86
N PHE A 138 -10.21 3.15 8.87
CA PHE A 138 -9.95 3.91 10.07
C PHE A 138 -10.94 5.09 10.11
N ASN A 139 -11.38 5.51 11.29
CA ASN A 139 -12.15 6.76 11.45
C ASN A 139 -11.20 7.97 11.60
N ASN A 140 -11.73 9.20 11.63
CA ASN A 140 -10.96 10.44 11.78
C ASN A 140 -10.03 10.51 13.02
N LYS A 141 -10.13 9.55 13.95
CA LYS A 141 -9.24 9.40 15.12
C LYS A 141 -8.21 8.28 14.94
N ASN A 142 -7.98 7.81 13.71
CA ASN A 142 -7.13 6.66 13.36
C ASN A 142 -7.52 5.34 14.04
N GLN A 143 -8.80 5.18 14.42
CA GLN A 143 -9.29 3.95 15.06
C GLN A 143 -9.90 3.02 14.01
N PHE A 144 -9.51 1.75 14.06
CA PHE A 144 -10.03 0.72 13.15
C PHE A 144 -11.54 0.53 13.34
N ASN A 145 -12.32 0.60 12.26
CA ASN A 145 -13.79 0.56 12.33
C ASN A 145 -14.49 -0.45 11.40
N THR A 146 -13.76 -1.36 10.75
CA THR A 146 -14.41 -2.37 9.90
C THR A 146 -15.13 -3.42 10.77
N PRO A 147 -16.37 -3.82 10.43
CA PRO A 147 -17.03 -4.98 11.02
C PRO A 147 -16.27 -6.29 10.77
N MET A 148 -16.54 -7.30 11.59
CA MET A 148 -16.04 -8.65 11.35
C MET A 148 -16.69 -9.26 10.09
N ARG A 149 -15.96 -10.06 9.32
CA ARG A 149 -16.57 -10.87 8.24
C ARG A 149 -17.57 -11.89 8.81
N LYS A 150 -18.51 -12.32 7.98
CA LYS A 150 -19.37 -13.47 8.30
C LYS A 150 -18.55 -14.76 8.25
N GLY A 151 -18.73 -15.64 9.24
CA GLY A 151 -18.08 -16.94 9.32
C GLY A 151 -17.44 -17.20 10.68
N THR A 152 -17.41 -18.47 11.08
CA THR A 152 -16.95 -18.89 12.41
C THR A 152 -15.43 -19.07 12.52
N LYS A 153 -14.74 -19.36 11.40
CA LYS A 153 -13.30 -19.65 11.42
C LYS A 153 -12.46 -18.41 11.10
N CYS A 154 -11.60 -18.00 12.04
CA CYS A 154 -10.54 -17.01 11.84
C CYS A 154 -9.54 -17.48 10.75
N PRO A 155 -9.05 -16.64 9.81
CA PRO A 155 -8.26 -17.11 8.68
C PRO A 155 -6.93 -17.68 9.15
N SER A 156 -6.43 -18.70 8.46
CA SER A 156 -5.04 -19.08 8.59
C SER A 156 -4.12 -18.03 7.94
N ILE A 157 -2.88 -18.05 8.38
CA ILE A 157 -1.77 -17.29 7.78
C ILE A 157 -0.81 -18.25 7.10
N GLN A 158 -0.02 -17.75 6.16
CA GLN A 158 1.07 -18.50 5.56
C GLN A 158 2.34 -17.95 6.19
N GLU A 159 2.83 -18.61 7.23
CA GLU A 159 3.93 -18.13 8.07
C GLU A 159 5.21 -18.01 7.26
N GLU A 160 5.48 -18.99 6.39
CA GLU A 160 6.65 -19.02 5.51
C GLU A 160 6.68 -17.78 4.60
N ARG A 161 5.52 -17.33 4.12
CA ARG A 161 5.44 -16.10 3.32
C ARG A 161 5.75 -14.86 4.16
N ILE A 162 5.25 -14.79 5.40
CA ILE A 162 5.47 -13.62 6.25
C ILE A 162 6.94 -13.55 6.66
N HIS A 163 7.57 -14.68 6.98
CA HIS A 163 9.02 -14.77 7.19
C HIS A 163 9.81 -14.35 5.95
N ALA A 164 9.48 -14.87 4.77
CA ALA A 164 10.16 -14.46 3.54
C ALA A 164 10.02 -12.96 3.25
N ILE A 165 8.88 -12.35 3.60
CA ILE A 165 8.70 -10.90 3.50
C ILE A 165 9.58 -10.17 4.54
N SER A 166 9.58 -10.62 5.79
CA SER A 166 10.45 -10.08 6.86
C SER A 166 11.91 -10.05 6.42
N ASP A 167 12.41 -11.16 5.88
CA ASP A 167 13.78 -11.28 5.40
C ASP A 167 14.05 -10.30 4.26
N ALA A 168 13.14 -10.21 3.28
CA ALA A 168 13.27 -9.33 2.14
C ALA A 168 13.31 -7.85 2.55
N ILE A 169 12.52 -7.43 3.54
CA ILE A 169 12.43 -6.03 3.98
C ILE A 169 13.41 -5.66 5.09
N SER A 170 14.34 -6.54 5.46
CA SER A 170 15.22 -6.40 6.63
C SER A 170 15.98 -5.08 6.73
N SER A 171 16.46 -4.51 5.61
CA SER A 171 17.13 -3.19 5.58
C SER A 171 16.22 -2.01 5.21
N MET A 172 14.93 -2.27 4.91
CA MET A 172 14.00 -1.24 4.44
C MET A 172 13.80 -0.17 5.51
N LYS A 173 13.88 1.10 5.14
CA LYS A 173 13.54 2.22 6.03
C LYS A 173 12.03 2.34 6.12
N ILE A 174 11.50 2.48 7.34
CA ILE A 174 10.06 2.60 7.60
C ILE A 174 9.81 3.94 8.29
N GLN A 175 8.95 4.77 7.71
CA GLN A 175 8.61 6.11 8.18
C GLN A 175 7.11 6.29 8.36
N CYS A 176 6.74 7.28 9.17
CA CYS A 176 5.36 7.70 9.39
C CYS A 176 5.32 9.23 9.38
N VAL A 177 5.33 9.79 8.17
CA VAL A 177 5.26 11.25 7.95
C VAL A 177 4.25 11.55 6.86
N ASP A 178 3.81 12.81 6.81
CA ASP A 178 2.95 13.28 5.73
C ASP A 178 3.71 13.29 4.39
N PHE A 179 3.00 13.05 3.28
CA PHE A 179 3.59 12.99 1.94
C PHE A 179 4.31 14.30 1.56
N GLU A 180 3.85 15.45 2.08
CA GLU A 180 4.48 16.75 1.85
C GLU A 180 5.94 16.80 2.32
N ASN A 181 6.34 15.95 3.29
CA ASN A 181 7.72 15.87 3.76
C ASN A 181 8.70 15.33 2.70
N PHE A 182 8.20 14.81 1.58
CA PHE A 182 9.01 14.35 0.47
C PHE A 182 9.18 15.41 -0.64
N ALA A 183 8.61 16.62 -0.49
CA ALA A 183 8.64 17.67 -1.51
C ALA A 183 10.07 18.13 -1.87
N ASP A 184 11.00 18.04 -0.91
CA ASP A 184 12.39 18.43 -1.09
C ASP A 184 13.34 17.27 -1.43
N VAL A 185 12.82 16.05 -1.62
CA VAL A 185 13.62 14.92 -2.07
C VAL A 185 14.07 15.15 -3.52
N ARG A 186 15.32 14.81 -3.81
CA ARG A 186 15.97 14.96 -5.11
C ARG A 186 16.69 13.67 -5.48
N GLY A 187 16.71 13.31 -6.76
CA GLY A 187 17.42 12.14 -7.27
C GLY A 187 16.84 10.79 -6.82
N ALA A 188 15.59 10.74 -6.38
CA ALA A 188 14.93 9.50 -5.96
C ALA A 188 13.98 8.96 -7.05
N PHE A 189 13.52 7.73 -6.84
CA PHE A 189 12.32 7.18 -7.45
C PHE A 189 11.17 7.25 -6.45
N LEU A 190 10.10 7.98 -6.75
CA LEU A 190 8.93 8.10 -5.88
C LEU A 190 7.73 7.39 -6.52
N TYR A 191 7.15 6.45 -5.79
CA TYR A 191 5.87 5.83 -6.13
C TYR A 191 4.74 6.46 -5.32
N LEU A 192 3.74 6.96 -6.02
CA LEU A 192 2.55 7.58 -5.45
C LEU A 192 1.31 6.73 -5.75
N ASP A 193 0.69 6.17 -4.72
CA ASP A 193 -0.62 5.51 -4.77
C ASP A 193 -1.58 6.19 -3.76
N PRO A 194 -1.94 7.47 -3.99
CA PRO A 194 -2.76 8.21 -3.04
C PRO A 194 -4.16 7.58 -2.93
N PRO A 195 -4.89 7.85 -1.83
CA PRO A 195 -6.33 7.58 -1.79
C PRO A 195 -7.02 8.26 -2.98
N TYR A 196 -7.86 7.51 -3.72
CA TYR A 196 -8.52 8.04 -4.93
C TYR A 196 -9.32 9.31 -4.65
N MET A 197 -8.88 10.42 -5.25
CA MET A 197 -9.23 11.77 -4.77
C MET A 197 -10.68 12.20 -5.08
N ASN A 198 -11.28 11.66 -6.14
CA ASN A 198 -12.65 11.96 -6.54
C ASN A 198 -13.68 10.88 -6.13
N ASN A 199 -13.37 10.03 -5.14
CA ASN A 199 -14.32 9.03 -4.68
C ASN A 199 -15.27 9.63 -3.63
N THR A 200 -16.58 9.64 -3.91
CA THR A 200 -17.63 10.13 -2.99
C THR A 200 -17.82 9.26 -1.74
N ASN A 201 -17.08 8.15 -1.60
CA ASN A 201 -17.10 7.29 -0.42
C ASN A 201 -16.08 7.76 0.62
N TRP A 202 -16.52 8.63 1.54
CA TRP A 202 -15.79 9.26 2.65
C TRP A 202 -15.24 8.29 3.72
N HIS A 203 -14.48 7.26 3.34
CA HIS A 203 -14.01 6.23 4.27
C HIS A 203 -12.48 6.16 4.43
N TYR A 204 -11.76 7.08 3.80
CA TYR A 204 -10.33 7.29 4.03
C TYR A 204 -10.14 8.63 4.75
N ASN A 205 -9.46 8.62 5.88
CA ASN A 205 -9.00 9.85 6.50
C ASN A 205 -7.69 10.27 5.83
N GLY A 206 -7.43 11.58 5.80
CA GLY A 206 -6.19 12.09 5.23
C GLY A 206 -6.10 11.94 3.71
N VAL A 207 -7.24 11.95 3.01
CA VAL A 207 -7.23 12.18 1.55
C VAL A 207 -6.65 13.58 1.34
N PRO A 208 -5.53 13.73 0.62
CA PRO A 208 -4.99 15.05 0.33
C PRO A 208 -6.02 15.88 -0.43
N SER A 209 -5.98 17.19 -0.28
CA SER A 209 -6.70 18.05 -1.21
C SER A 209 -6.09 17.89 -2.62
N LEU A 210 -6.91 18.07 -3.66
CA LEU A 210 -6.41 18.07 -5.04
C LEU A 210 -5.29 19.11 -5.23
N GLU A 211 -5.44 20.29 -4.62
CA GLU A 211 -4.45 21.37 -4.67
C GLU A 211 -3.12 20.97 -4.01
N SER A 212 -3.16 20.45 -2.78
CA SER A 212 -1.95 20.02 -2.07
C SER A 212 -1.22 18.89 -2.79
N PHE A 213 -1.96 17.92 -3.33
CA PHE A 213 -1.35 16.82 -4.06
C PHE A 213 -0.76 17.25 -5.41
N ALA A 214 -1.50 18.05 -6.19
CA ALA A 214 -0.98 18.58 -7.45
C ALA A 214 0.27 19.43 -7.21
N GLY A 215 0.24 20.33 -6.21
CA GLY A 215 1.39 21.13 -5.81
C GLY A 215 2.61 20.28 -5.41
N PHE A 216 2.39 19.21 -4.65
CA PHE A 216 3.44 18.24 -4.30
C PHE A 216 4.01 17.54 -5.53
N VAL A 217 3.17 17.02 -6.43
CA VAL A 217 3.62 16.37 -7.68
C VAL A 217 4.50 17.35 -8.46
N HIS A 218 4.03 18.57 -8.69
CA HIS A 218 4.80 19.62 -9.37
C HIS A 218 6.18 19.87 -8.70
N ALA A 219 6.24 19.90 -7.37
CA ALA A 219 7.49 20.15 -6.64
C ALA A 219 8.54 19.04 -6.84
N ILE A 220 8.11 17.78 -7.01
CA ILE A 220 9.03 16.64 -7.12
C ILE A 220 9.37 16.26 -8.56
N THR A 221 8.53 16.61 -9.55
CA THR A 221 8.63 16.13 -10.95
C THR A 221 9.99 16.44 -11.58
N SER A 222 10.51 17.66 -11.45
CA SER A 222 11.73 18.06 -12.17
C SER A 222 13.02 17.43 -11.64
N TYR A 223 12.98 16.76 -10.50
CA TYR A 223 14.18 16.30 -9.80
C TYR A 223 14.21 14.80 -9.54
N ASN A 224 13.13 14.09 -9.86
CA ASN A 224 12.94 12.70 -9.48
C ASN A 224 12.30 11.91 -10.61
N HIS A 225 12.49 10.59 -10.57
CA HIS A 225 11.61 9.69 -11.31
C HIS A 225 10.35 9.47 -10.47
N VAL A 226 9.19 9.71 -11.04
CA VAL A 226 7.90 9.66 -10.35
C VAL A 226 6.97 8.72 -11.10
N MET A 227 6.41 7.75 -10.40
CA MET A 227 5.34 6.88 -10.88
C MET A 227 4.09 7.11 -10.03
N ILE A 228 2.95 7.34 -10.67
CA ILE A 228 1.67 7.61 -10.02
C ILE A 228 0.64 6.57 -10.45
N SER A 229 -0.07 5.96 -9.51
CA SER A 229 -1.21 5.07 -9.77
C SER A 229 -2.50 5.75 -9.36
N GLU A 230 -3.47 5.85 -10.27
CA GLU A 230 -4.73 6.57 -10.00
C GLU A 230 -5.87 6.12 -10.94
N GLN A 231 -7.14 6.40 -10.62
CA GLN A 231 -8.31 5.97 -11.41
C GLN A 231 -8.95 7.07 -12.28
N ASN A 232 -8.82 8.32 -11.87
CA ASN A 232 -9.07 9.53 -12.60
C ASN A 232 -7.99 9.77 -13.68
N GLU A 233 -8.37 10.52 -14.69
CA GLU A 233 -7.43 10.97 -15.71
C GLU A 233 -6.48 12.04 -15.13
N PRO A 234 -5.23 12.15 -15.61
CA PRO A 234 -4.20 13.00 -14.99
C PRO A 234 -4.63 14.47 -14.83
N ALA A 235 -5.29 15.02 -15.86
CA ALA A 235 -5.78 16.40 -15.85
C ALA A 235 -6.82 16.67 -14.74
N ALA A 236 -7.60 15.66 -14.33
CA ALA A 236 -8.59 15.82 -13.27
C ALA A 236 -7.97 15.91 -11.87
N ILE A 237 -6.68 15.58 -11.73
CA ILE A 237 -5.94 15.60 -10.48
C ILE A 237 -4.67 16.47 -10.54
N GLY A 238 -4.58 17.34 -11.56
CA GLY A 238 -3.50 18.32 -11.68
C GLY A 238 -2.11 17.71 -11.92
N ILE A 239 -2.03 16.53 -12.55
CA ILE A 239 -0.75 15.96 -12.97
C ILE A 239 -0.25 16.68 -14.24
N PRO A 240 1.05 17.05 -14.33
CA PRO A 240 1.62 17.71 -15.50
C PRO A 240 1.51 16.89 -16.80
N ASP A 241 1.38 17.57 -17.95
CA ASP A 241 1.28 16.94 -19.27
C ASP A 241 2.55 16.18 -19.73
N GLU A 242 3.69 16.39 -19.08
CA GLU A 242 4.94 15.68 -19.37
C GLU A 242 4.90 14.19 -18.98
N TYR A 243 3.91 13.79 -18.17
CA TYR A 243 3.75 12.40 -17.76
C TYR A 243 3.24 11.54 -18.91
N THR A 244 3.94 10.44 -19.19
CA THR A 244 3.46 9.38 -20.07
C THR A 244 2.45 8.50 -19.33
N VAL A 245 1.26 8.34 -19.92
CA VAL A 245 0.13 7.63 -19.28
C VAL A 245 -0.06 6.23 -19.87
N HIS A 246 0.02 5.23 -19.01
CA HIS A 246 -0.25 3.82 -19.30
C HIS A 246 -1.62 3.45 -18.73
N ARG A 247 -2.50 2.87 -19.56
CA ARG A 247 -3.85 2.46 -19.12
C ARG A 247 -3.87 1.00 -18.72
N VAL A 248 -4.38 0.74 -17.52
CA VAL A 248 -4.48 -0.58 -16.90
C VAL A 248 -5.95 -0.99 -16.85
N ALA A 249 -6.26 -2.16 -17.42
CA ALA A 249 -7.57 -2.77 -17.34
C ALA A 249 -7.62 -3.73 -16.14
N LEU A 250 -8.56 -3.49 -15.23
CA LEU A 250 -8.79 -4.37 -14.09
C LEU A 250 -9.95 -5.32 -14.38
N ARG A 251 -9.72 -6.64 -14.27
CA ARG A 251 -10.79 -7.65 -14.43
C ARG A 251 -11.86 -7.57 -13.33
N ARG A 252 -11.53 -6.96 -12.18
CA ARG A 252 -12.45 -6.63 -11.08
C ARG A 252 -11.99 -5.33 -10.43
N SER A 253 -12.93 -4.42 -10.18
CA SER A 253 -12.67 -3.20 -9.39
C SER A 253 -12.20 -3.53 -7.98
N LEU A 254 -11.17 -2.79 -7.51
CA LEU A 254 -10.66 -2.85 -6.13
C LEU A 254 -11.48 -1.98 -5.16
N GLN A 255 -12.57 -1.34 -5.61
CA GLN A 255 -13.39 -0.43 -4.80
C GLN A 255 -14.43 -1.14 -3.90
N TYR A 256 -15.16 -0.32 -3.12
CA TYR A 256 -16.26 -0.77 -2.27
C TYR A 256 -17.44 -1.34 -3.07
N THR A 257 -17.67 -0.83 -4.27
CA THR A 257 -18.64 -1.27 -5.27
C THR A 257 -17.92 -1.82 -6.48
N THR A 258 -18.21 -3.07 -6.84
CA THR A 258 -17.66 -3.71 -8.04
C THR A 258 -18.20 -3.01 -9.28
N GLN A 259 -17.41 -2.13 -9.89
CA GLN A 259 -17.66 -1.69 -11.25
C GLN A 259 -17.03 -2.72 -12.21
N LYS A 260 -17.80 -3.16 -13.21
CA LYS A 260 -17.26 -3.85 -14.38
C LYS A 260 -16.42 -2.83 -15.15
N ASP A 261 -15.22 -3.22 -15.57
CA ASP A 261 -14.32 -2.41 -16.41
C ASP A 261 -13.80 -1.12 -15.75
N SER A 262 -13.49 -1.15 -14.45
CA SER A 262 -12.74 -0.04 -13.82
C SER A 262 -11.37 0.12 -14.48
N ARG A 263 -11.07 1.34 -14.91
CA ARG A 263 -9.78 1.71 -15.49
C ARG A 263 -8.91 2.32 -14.40
N GLU A 264 -7.65 1.94 -14.41
CA GLU A 264 -6.61 2.59 -13.61
C GLU A 264 -5.55 3.10 -14.59
N ILE A 265 -4.91 4.21 -14.25
CA ILE A 265 -3.78 4.77 -14.97
C ILE A 265 -2.51 4.55 -14.15
N ILE A 266 -1.40 4.38 -14.86
CA ILE A 266 -0.07 4.57 -14.32
C ILE A 266 0.56 5.69 -15.12
N ALA A 267 0.90 6.79 -14.46
CA ALA A 267 1.57 7.94 -15.06
C ALA A 267 3.04 7.96 -14.63
N ILE A 268 3.96 8.14 -15.59
CA ILE A 268 5.41 8.21 -15.34
C ILE A 268 6.03 9.44 -16.00
N ASN A 269 6.99 10.09 -15.36
CA ASN A 269 7.73 11.25 -15.91
C ASN A 269 9.12 10.89 -16.47
N TYR A 270 9.36 9.60 -16.74
CA TYR A 270 10.63 9.09 -17.24
C TYR A 270 10.40 8.12 -18.40
N SER A 271 11.45 7.88 -19.17
CA SER A 271 11.41 6.97 -20.32
C SER A 271 11.70 5.53 -19.90
N VAL A 272 10.92 4.60 -20.45
CA VAL A 272 11.18 3.16 -20.35
C VAL A 272 11.81 2.71 -21.66
N SER A 273 13.09 2.35 -21.63
CA SER A 273 13.75 1.71 -22.78
C SER A 273 13.13 0.34 -23.02
N LYS A 274 12.71 0.06 -24.25
CA LYS A 274 12.21 -1.27 -24.65
C LYS A 274 13.35 -2.27 -24.83
#